data_AF-A0AAN4PL26-F1
#
_entry.id   AF-A0AAN4PL26-F1
#
_cell.length_a   1.000
_cell.length_b   1.000
_cell.length_c   1.000
_cell.angle_alpha   90.00
_cell.angle_beta   90.00
_cell.angle_gamma   90.00
#
_symmetry.space_group_name_H-M   'P 1'
#
loop_
_entity.id
_entity.type
_entity.pdbx_description
1 polymer ?
#
loop_
_entity_poly.entity_id
_entity_poly.type
_entity_poly.pdbx_seq_one_letter_code
_entity_poly.pdbx_strand_id
1 'polypeptide(L)'
;MTKPLTETTPSSPTITRSTTTKTTFTNLTPADSIFRSTVENTSIARTADAKSSASISIKRSKLHSCTLTNSSTRRCTLTNTTLLNVPAARSLDASNSSLSNIRRLRRSEIRASTISDSAVRRSTVVDSSVKHSLLRRSKLDRVDMDKSRVKRAVLTDCEVSECVVIGTEFKGMRLRFGVWKNGRLVGKVGEGEVVFEEMEKGKKGKAVVPDANEKVERLDYKVLQEESESEDDDKSSVSDEEAELPPPYAP
;
A
#
# COMPACT_ATOMS: atom_id res chain seq x y z
N MET A 1 15.48 -48.62 -28.29
CA MET A 1 16.03 -47.49 -27.52
C MET A 1 15.25 -46.23 -27.86
N THR A 2 14.29 -45.85 -27.04
CA THR A 2 13.62 -44.54 -27.13
C THR A 2 14.52 -43.49 -26.46
N LYS A 3 14.85 -42.40 -27.18
CA LYS A 3 15.48 -41.24 -26.54
C LYS A 3 14.50 -40.66 -25.50
N PRO A 4 14.93 -40.30 -24.28
CA PRO A 4 14.10 -39.47 -23.43
C PRO A 4 13.89 -38.11 -24.11
N LEU A 5 12.66 -37.62 -24.16
CA LEU A 5 12.43 -36.20 -24.44
C LEU A 5 13.03 -35.42 -23.27
N THR A 6 14.10 -34.67 -23.53
CA THR A 6 14.49 -33.57 -22.67
C THR A 6 13.42 -32.49 -22.80
N GLU A 7 12.47 -32.46 -21.87
CA GLU A 7 11.59 -31.30 -21.67
C GLU A 7 12.46 -30.11 -21.29
N THR A 8 12.88 -29.34 -22.28
CA THR A 8 13.46 -28.01 -22.07
C THR A 8 12.34 -27.10 -21.58
N THR A 9 12.12 -27.12 -20.27
CA THR A 9 11.30 -26.12 -19.59
C THR A 9 11.82 -24.74 -20.01
N PRO A 10 11.00 -23.86 -20.63
CA PRO A 10 11.48 -22.60 -21.15
C PRO A 10 11.87 -21.70 -19.98
N SER A 11 13.18 -21.59 -19.72
CA SER A 11 13.74 -20.79 -18.63
C SER A 11 13.37 -19.32 -18.83
N SER A 12 12.43 -18.83 -18.03
CA SER A 12 11.94 -17.46 -18.16
C SER A 12 13.01 -16.46 -17.71
N PRO A 13 13.24 -15.37 -18.46
CA PRO A 13 14.37 -14.49 -18.24
C PRO A 13 14.35 -13.91 -16.82
N THR A 14 15.46 -14.12 -16.10
CA THR A 14 15.58 -13.79 -14.67
C THR A 14 16.88 -13.04 -14.40
N ILE A 15 16.77 -11.82 -13.89
CA ILE A 15 17.91 -10.96 -13.55
C ILE A 15 18.23 -11.13 -12.06
N THR A 16 19.30 -11.86 -11.74
CA THR A 16 19.68 -12.17 -10.35
C THR A 16 21.03 -11.59 -9.96
N ARG A 17 21.10 -10.92 -8.80
CA ARG A 17 22.35 -10.34 -8.24
C ARG A 17 23.09 -9.43 -9.23
N SER A 18 22.34 -8.66 -10.02
CA SER A 18 22.88 -7.79 -11.07
C SER A 18 22.64 -6.32 -10.74
N THR A 19 23.36 -5.42 -11.41
CA THR A 19 23.05 -3.98 -11.42
C THR A 19 22.59 -3.58 -12.82
N THR A 20 21.46 -2.90 -12.94
CA THR A 20 20.93 -2.39 -14.22
C THR A 20 20.70 -0.89 -14.10
N THR A 21 21.30 -0.11 -15.00
CA THR A 21 21.26 1.36 -14.98
C THR A 21 20.73 1.92 -16.30
N LYS A 22 19.77 2.85 -16.26
CA LYS A 22 19.23 3.55 -17.45
C LYS A 22 18.68 2.59 -18.51
N THR A 23 17.91 1.58 -18.09
CA THR A 23 17.34 0.55 -18.99
C THR A 23 15.82 0.64 -19.09
N THR A 24 15.26 0.08 -20.15
CA THR A 24 13.80 -0.12 -20.26
C THR A 24 13.52 -1.58 -20.57
N PHE A 25 12.69 -2.21 -19.75
CA PHE A 25 12.24 -3.59 -19.95
C PHE A 25 10.77 -3.58 -20.42
N THR A 26 10.54 -4.07 -21.64
CA THR A 26 9.24 -4.21 -22.30
C THR A 26 8.98 -5.66 -22.67
N ASN A 27 7.75 -5.98 -23.11
CA ASN A 27 7.33 -7.30 -23.57
C ASN A 27 7.53 -8.44 -22.55
N LEU A 28 7.65 -8.09 -21.27
CA LEU A 28 7.90 -9.02 -20.19
C LEU A 28 6.70 -9.96 -19.97
N THR A 29 6.99 -11.22 -19.66
CA THR A 29 6.00 -12.22 -19.27
C THR A 29 5.82 -12.25 -17.75
N PRO A 30 4.73 -12.84 -17.22
CA PRO A 30 4.58 -13.02 -15.78
C PRO A 30 5.56 -14.01 -15.14
N ALA A 31 6.28 -14.80 -15.94
CA ALA A 31 7.31 -15.72 -15.46
C ALA A 31 8.68 -15.03 -15.31
N ASP A 32 8.83 -13.83 -15.85
CA ASP A 32 10.06 -13.04 -15.76
C ASP A 32 10.26 -12.49 -14.33
N SER A 33 11.51 -12.40 -13.89
CA SER A 33 11.79 -11.98 -12.51
C SER A 33 13.08 -11.20 -12.32
N ILE A 34 13.11 -10.38 -11.28
CA ILE A 34 14.32 -9.65 -10.83
C ILE A 34 14.54 -9.95 -9.35
N PHE A 35 15.71 -10.50 -9.00
CA PHE A 35 15.98 -11.02 -7.66
C PHE A 35 17.33 -10.59 -7.09
N ARG A 36 17.33 -9.99 -5.89
CA ARG A 36 18.57 -9.56 -5.19
C ARG A 36 19.43 -8.59 -6.02
N SER A 37 18.80 -7.76 -6.85
CA SER A 37 19.47 -6.88 -7.82
C SER A 37 19.34 -5.41 -7.44
N THR A 38 20.20 -4.57 -8.00
CA THR A 38 20.10 -3.09 -7.93
C THR A 38 19.63 -2.57 -9.28
N VAL A 39 18.61 -1.73 -9.29
CA VAL A 39 17.97 -1.24 -10.50
C VAL A 39 17.85 0.28 -10.38
N GLU A 40 18.41 1.02 -11.35
CA GLU A 40 18.56 2.47 -11.27
C GLU A 40 18.14 3.15 -12.57
N ASN A 41 17.29 4.19 -12.49
CA ASN A 41 16.83 4.95 -13.65
C ASN A 41 16.16 4.07 -14.72
N THR A 42 15.43 3.04 -14.29
CA THR A 42 14.90 2.00 -15.17
C THR A 42 13.38 1.99 -15.21
N SER A 43 12.81 1.77 -16.40
CA SER A 43 11.38 1.53 -16.60
C SER A 43 11.10 0.04 -16.80
N ILE A 44 10.15 -0.50 -16.06
CA ILE A 44 9.69 -1.89 -16.12
C ILE A 44 8.19 -1.86 -16.39
N ALA A 45 7.78 -2.24 -17.59
CA ALA A 45 6.37 -2.21 -17.98
C ALA A 45 5.91 -3.55 -18.56
N ARG A 46 4.93 -4.18 -17.91
CA ARG A 46 4.12 -5.23 -18.54
C ARG A 46 2.90 -4.61 -19.22
N THR A 47 2.60 -5.01 -20.45
CA THR A 47 1.27 -4.82 -21.01
C THR A 47 0.28 -5.66 -20.21
N ALA A 48 -0.73 -5.03 -19.61
CA ALA A 48 -1.78 -5.76 -18.91
C ALA A 48 -2.64 -6.53 -19.92
N ASP A 49 -2.87 -7.81 -19.64
CA ASP A 49 -3.89 -8.60 -20.32
C ASP A 49 -5.10 -8.69 -19.39
N ALA A 50 -6.28 -8.34 -19.90
CA ALA A 50 -7.52 -8.24 -19.14
C ALA A 50 -7.92 -9.55 -18.44
N LYS A 51 -7.39 -10.70 -18.89
CA LYS A 51 -7.68 -12.02 -18.33
C LYS A 51 -6.65 -12.52 -17.31
N SER A 52 -5.53 -11.82 -17.11
CA SER A 52 -4.42 -12.34 -16.30
C SER A 52 -3.98 -11.40 -15.18
N SER A 53 -4.18 -11.84 -13.94
CA SER A 53 -3.67 -11.19 -12.72
C SER A 53 -2.15 -11.36 -12.52
N ALA A 54 -1.49 -12.10 -13.40
CA ALA A 54 -0.09 -12.43 -13.30
C ALA A 54 0.81 -11.23 -13.68
N SER A 55 1.89 -11.06 -12.93
CA SER A 55 2.78 -9.89 -12.98
C SER A 55 4.23 -10.31 -12.75
N ILE A 56 5.16 -9.54 -13.30
CA ILE A 56 6.61 -9.73 -13.13
C ILE A 56 6.94 -9.74 -11.63
N SER A 57 7.83 -10.65 -11.22
CA SER A 57 8.18 -10.80 -9.80
C SER A 57 9.50 -10.10 -9.46
N ILE A 58 9.45 -9.05 -8.65
CA ILE A 58 10.63 -8.29 -8.22
C ILE A 58 10.82 -8.49 -6.72
N LYS A 59 11.92 -9.15 -6.34
CA LYS A 59 12.12 -9.72 -5.00
C LYS A 59 13.49 -9.37 -4.43
N ARG A 60 13.55 -8.97 -3.15
CA ARG A 60 14.82 -8.72 -2.41
C ARG A 60 15.75 -7.68 -3.07
N SER A 61 15.21 -6.72 -3.84
CA SER A 61 15.97 -5.82 -4.73
C SER A 61 15.93 -4.35 -4.29
N LYS A 62 16.91 -3.56 -4.71
CA LYS A 62 16.96 -2.10 -4.49
C LYS A 62 16.58 -1.38 -5.79
N LEU A 63 15.57 -0.51 -5.75
CA LEU A 63 15.08 0.25 -6.90
C LEU A 63 15.27 1.75 -6.61
N HIS A 64 15.99 2.45 -7.48
CA HIS A 64 16.25 3.89 -7.39
C HIS A 64 15.82 4.60 -8.66
N SER A 65 15.01 5.66 -8.56
CA SER A 65 14.55 6.45 -9.72
C SER A 65 13.89 5.59 -10.81
N CYS A 66 13.09 4.59 -10.42
CA CYS A 66 12.50 3.61 -11.33
C CYS A 66 10.99 3.82 -11.54
N THR A 67 10.46 3.32 -12.65
CA THR A 67 9.01 3.26 -12.90
C THR A 67 8.59 1.82 -13.16
N LEU A 68 7.62 1.33 -12.40
CA LEU A 68 7.19 -0.07 -12.43
C LEU A 68 5.68 -0.16 -12.62
N THR A 69 5.27 -0.67 -13.77
CA THR A 69 3.86 -0.84 -14.14
C THR A 69 3.52 -2.32 -14.22
N ASN A 70 2.39 -2.72 -13.63
CA ASN A 70 1.87 -4.11 -13.65
C ASN A 70 2.87 -5.17 -13.11
N SER A 71 3.70 -4.79 -12.12
CA SER A 71 4.78 -5.61 -11.55
C SER A 71 4.62 -5.79 -10.04
N SER A 72 4.81 -7.00 -9.52
CA SER A 72 4.69 -7.28 -8.07
C SER A 72 6.04 -7.17 -7.34
N THR A 73 6.07 -6.54 -6.17
CA THR A 73 7.29 -6.25 -5.40
C THR A 73 7.29 -6.91 -4.01
N ARG A 74 8.39 -7.56 -3.60
CA ARG A 74 8.51 -8.23 -2.28
C ARG A 74 9.90 -8.07 -1.65
N ARG A 75 9.99 -7.58 -0.41
CA ARG A 75 11.26 -7.34 0.32
C ARG A 75 12.18 -6.35 -0.42
N CYS A 76 11.66 -5.26 -0.98
CA CYS A 76 12.42 -4.32 -1.81
C CYS A 76 12.57 -2.95 -1.14
N THR A 77 13.72 -2.31 -1.34
CA THR A 77 13.93 -0.89 -0.99
C THR A 77 13.65 -0.03 -2.22
N LEU A 78 12.83 1.00 -2.06
CA LEU A 78 12.42 1.93 -3.12
C LEU A 78 12.84 3.36 -2.75
N THR A 79 13.54 4.04 -3.64
CA THR A 79 13.85 5.48 -3.51
C THR A 79 13.50 6.17 -4.82
N ASN A 80 12.82 7.33 -4.77
CA ASN A 80 12.43 8.10 -5.95
C ASN A 80 11.65 7.27 -7.00
N THR A 81 10.87 6.28 -6.58
CA THR A 81 10.36 5.23 -7.46
C THR A 81 8.84 5.28 -7.59
N THR A 82 8.33 5.05 -8.80
CA THR A 82 6.90 4.97 -9.09
C THR A 82 6.45 3.52 -9.23
N LEU A 83 5.45 3.11 -8.44
CA LEU A 83 4.69 1.86 -8.62
C LEU A 83 3.30 2.21 -9.16
N LEU A 84 2.90 1.58 -10.26
CA LEU A 84 1.60 1.78 -10.91
C LEU A 84 0.92 0.44 -11.22
N ASN A 85 -0.37 0.32 -10.90
CA ASN A 85 -1.21 -0.84 -11.20
C ASN A 85 -0.63 -2.17 -10.63
N VAL A 86 -0.14 -2.13 -9.39
CA VAL A 86 0.61 -3.26 -8.80
C VAL A 86 -0.33 -4.27 -8.12
N PRO A 87 -0.34 -5.57 -8.55
CA PRO A 87 -1.23 -6.57 -7.95
C PRO A 87 -0.87 -6.96 -6.51
N ALA A 88 0.41 -6.89 -6.15
CA ALA A 88 0.91 -7.16 -4.79
C ALA A 88 2.24 -6.46 -4.51
N ALA A 89 2.32 -5.81 -3.36
CA ALA A 89 3.51 -5.18 -2.80
C ALA A 89 3.65 -5.60 -1.32
N ARG A 90 4.78 -6.20 -0.91
CA ARG A 90 4.96 -6.74 0.45
C ARG A 90 6.34 -6.49 1.02
N SER A 91 6.43 -6.02 2.25
CA SER A 91 7.73 -5.74 2.90
C SER A 91 8.58 -4.78 2.08
N LEU A 92 8.00 -3.65 1.71
CA LEU A 92 8.74 -2.56 1.10
C LEU A 92 9.32 -1.63 2.16
N ASP A 93 10.44 -1.02 1.83
CA ASP A 93 10.98 0.17 2.50
C ASP A 93 11.03 1.27 1.43
N ALA A 94 10.06 2.17 1.45
CA ALA A 94 9.83 3.13 0.37
C ALA A 94 10.04 4.57 0.83
N SER A 95 10.81 5.34 0.05
CA SER A 95 11.19 6.73 0.31
C SER A 95 11.00 7.58 -0.95
N ASN A 96 10.48 8.81 -0.81
CA ASN A 96 10.33 9.75 -1.93
C ASN A 96 9.59 9.15 -3.14
N SER A 97 8.60 8.28 -2.92
CA SER A 97 8.06 7.37 -3.94
C SER A 97 6.57 7.61 -4.20
N SER A 98 6.09 7.21 -5.39
CA SER A 98 4.68 7.29 -5.79
C SER A 98 4.09 5.89 -5.91
N LEU A 99 3.00 5.62 -5.20
CA LEU A 99 2.42 4.29 -5.02
C LEU A 99 0.93 4.32 -5.40
N SER A 100 0.62 4.05 -6.67
CA SER A 100 -0.72 4.22 -7.24
C SER A 100 -1.35 2.91 -7.71
N ASN A 101 -2.66 2.75 -7.46
CA ASN A 101 -3.46 1.58 -7.83
C ASN A 101 -2.82 0.24 -7.38
N ILE A 102 -2.42 0.17 -6.10
CA ILE A 102 -1.81 -1.04 -5.51
C ILE A 102 -2.89 -1.88 -4.83
N ARG A 103 -3.28 -2.98 -5.48
CA ARG A 103 -4.36 -3.86 -5.01
C ARG A 103 -4.10 -4.46 -3.62
N ARG A 104 -2.83 -4.72 -3.26
CA ARG A 104 -2.43 -5.27 -1.95
C ARG A 104 -1.04 -4.80 -1.53
N LEU A 105 -0.95 -3.76 -0.70
CA LEU A 105 0.28 -3.27 -0.09
C LEU A 105 0.35 -3.73 1.39
N ARG A 106 1.35 -4.54 1.78
CA ARG A 106 1.39 -5.17 3.13
C ARG A 106 2.75 -5.13 3.82
N ARG A 107 2.77 -5.02 5.17
CA ARG A 107 4.00 -5.13 6.01
C ARG A 107 5.13 -4.19 5.57
N SER A 108 4.83 -2.96 5.14
CA SER A 108 5.81 -2.04 4.53
C SER A 108 6.05 -0.78 5.36
N GLU A 109 7.23 -0.18 5.24
CA GLU A 109 7.59 1.16 5.72
C GLU A 109 7.56 2.13 4.54
N ILE A 110 6.91 3.30 4.68
CA ILE A 110 6.70 4.27 3.61
C ILE A 110 6.94 5.67 4.17
N ARG A 111 7.82 6.46 3.53
CA ARG A 111 8.29 7.77 3.99
C ARG A 111 8.32 8.79 2.86
N ALA A 112 7.98 10.05 3.12
CA ALA A 112 8.10 11.14 2.12
C ALA A 112 7.40 10.82 0.77
N SER A 113 6.26 10.12 0.79
CA SER A 113 5.71 9.43 -0.38
C SER A 113 4.24 9.75 -0.63
N THR A 114 3.75 9.46 -1.83
CA THR A 114 2.34 9.59 -2.21
C THR A 114 1.73 8.21 -2.42
N ILE A 115 0.56 7.96 -1.84
CA ILE A 115 -0.22 6.72 -2.01
C ILE A 115 -1.58 7.08 -2.60
N SER A 116 -2.00 6.45 -3.70
CA SER A 116 -3.34 6.61 -4.26
C SER A 116 -3.99 5.27 -4.60
N ASP A 117 -5.32 5.20 -4.46
CA ASP A 117 -6.15 4.10 -4.99
C ASP A 117 -5.70 2.70 -4.53
N SER A 118 -5.20 2.60 -3.29
CA SER A 118 -4.41 1.45 -2.82
C SER A 118 -4.93 0.83 -1.53
N ALA A 119 -4.76 -0.49 -1.37
CA ALA A 119 -5.13 -1.21 -0.15
C ALA A 119 -3.90 -1.54 0.71
N VAL A 120 -3.66 -0.70 1.73
CA VAL A 120 -2.52 -0.75 2.65
C VAL A 120 -2.88 -1.53 3.93
N ARG A 121 -2.12 -2.57 4.30
CA ARG A 121 -2.38 -3.37 5.51
C ARG A 121 -1.11 -3.69 6.32
N ARG A 122 -1.14 -3.47 7.64
CA ARG A 122 -0.01 -3.76 8.55
C ARG A 122 1.28 -2.98 8.19
N SER A 123 1.16 -1.72 7.80
CA SER A 123 2.29 -0.89 7.32
C SER A 123 2.48 0.38 8.17
N THR A 124 3.65 0.99 8.08
CA THR A 124 3.94 2.33 8.65
C THR A 124 4.03 3.34 7.51
N VAL A 125 3.40 4.51 7.66
CA VAL A 125 3.40 5.60 6.68
C VAL A 125 3.78 6.89 7.41
N VAL A 126 4.80 7.61 6.91
CA VAL A 126 5.39 8.77 7.60
C VAL A 126 5.63 9.92 6.61
N ASP A 127 5.36 11.16 7.00
CA ASP A 127 5.65 12.37 6.18
C ASP A 127 5.10 12.26 4.75
N SER A 128 3.85 11.82 4.57
CA SER A 128 3.34 11.31 3.28
C SER A 128 1.93 11.82 2.96
N SER A 129 1.47 11.62 1.72
CA SER A 129 0.07 11.87 1.33
C SER A 129 -0.63 10.58 0.89
N VAL A 130 -1.93 10.45 1.21
CA VAL A 130 -2.73 9.24 0.99
C VAL A 130 -4.12 9.60 0.48
N LYS A 131 -4.49 9.14 -0.72
CA LYS A 131 -5.77 9.47 -1.37
C LYS A 131 -6.52 8.23 -1.83
N HIS A 132 -7.87 8.25 -1.78
CA HIS A 132 -8.74 7.17 -2.30
C HIS A 132 -8.36 5.75 -1.84
N SER A 133 -7.83 5.58 -0.63
CA SER A 133 -7.13 4.36 -0.21
C SER A 133 -7.80 3.65 0.97
N LEU A 134 -7.54 2.35 1.10
CA LEU A 134 -8.03 1.49 2.19
C LEU A 134 -6.87 1.11 3.12
N LEU A 135 -6.90 1.52 4.38
CA LEU A 135 -5.82 1.32 5.34
C LEU A 135 -6.29 0.45 6.51
N ARG A 136 -5.56 -0.62 6.84
CA ARG A 136 -5.93 -1.53 7.96
C ARG A 136 -4.74 -1.99 8.80
N ARG A 137 -4.85 -1.88 10.14
CA ARG A 137 -3.77 -2.29 11.08
C ARG A 137 -2.44 -1.56 10.84
N SER A 138 -2.50 -0.31 10.38
CA SER A 138 -1.33 0.50 9.99
C SER A 138 -1.01 1.58 11.02
N LYS A 139 0.21 2.11 11.00
CA LYS A 139 0.64 3.30 11.74
C LYS A 139 0.86 4.45 10.76
N LEU A 140 0.44 5.64 11.13
CA LEU A 140 0.52 6.86 10.33
C LEU A 140 1.04 8.01 11.19
N ASP A 141 2.01 8.76 10.68
CA ASP A 141 2.70 9.83 11.39
C ASP A 141 3.01 11.00 10.43
N ARG A 142 2.46 12.20 10.66
CA ARG A 142 2.55 13.35 9.72
C ARG A 142 2.11 12.97 8.30
N VAL A 143 0.83 12.61 8.18
CA VAL A 143 0.24 12.15 6.91
C VAL A 143 -0.99 12.98 6.55
N ASP A 144 -1.05 13.45 5.30
CA ASP A 144 -2.22 14.08 4.70
C ASP A 144 -3.11 13.01 4.08
N MET A 145 -4.35 12.89 4.52
CA MET A 145 -5.28 11.84 4.09
C MET A 145 -6.54 12.42 3.47
N ASP A 146 -6.88 12.00 2.25
CA ASP A 146 -8.10 12.39 1.54
C ASP A 146 -8.93 11.19 1.09
N LYS A 147 -10.26 11.27 1.23
CA LYS A 147 -11.26 10.32 0.68
C LYS A 147 -10.90 8.84 0.89
N SER A 148 -10.42 8.51 2.09
CA SER A 148 -9.83 7.21 2.42
C SER A 148 -10.53 6.52 3.59
N ARG A 149 -10.40 5.19 3.70
CA ARG A 149 -10.97 4.40 4.81
C ARG A 149 -9.86 3.84 5.69
N VAL A 150 -9.94 4.07 6.99
CA VAL A 150 -8.90 3.68 7.97
C VAL A 150 -9.50 2.77 9.04
N LYS A 151 -8.99 1.54 9.21
CA LYS A 151 -9.55 0.53 10.15
C LYS A 151 -8.49 -0.08 11.08
N ARG A 152 -8.72 -0.07 12.40
CA ARG A 152 -7.82 -0.66 13.42
C ARG A 152 -6.39 -0.09 13.34
N ALA A 153 -6.21 1.21 13.11
CA ALA A 153 -4.92 1.87 12.87
C ALA A 153 -4.48 2.78 14.05
N VAL A 154 -3.31 3.43 13.91
CA VAL A 154 -2.85 4.53 14.77
C VAL A 154 -2.50 5.73 13.88
N LEU A 155 -3.03 6.91 14.17
CA LEU A 155 -2.75 8.19 13.49
C LEU A 155 -2.04 9.15 14.47
N THR A 156 -0.94 9.78 14.06
CA THR A 156 -0.22 10.79 14.84
C THR A 156 0.09 12.00 13.95
N ASP A 157 -0.22 13.21 14.39
CA ASP A 157 0.13 14.45 13.69
C ASP A 157 -0.35 14.51 12.21
N CYS A 158 -1.50 13.88 11.90
CA CYS A 158 -2.10 13.76 10.56
C CYS A 158 -3.22 14.78 10.29
N GLU A 159 -3.34 15.20 9.03
CA GLU A 159 -4.49 15.95 8.50
C GLU A 159 -5.40 15.02 7.70
N VAL A 160 -6.71 15.04 7.96
CA VAL A 160 -7.66 14.03 7.45
C VAL A 160 -8.94 14.67 6.90
N SER A 161 -9.08 14.66 5.57
CA SER A 161 -10.25 15.11 4.81
C SER A 161 -11.11 13.95 4.28
N GLU A 162 -12.43 14.07 4.39
CA GLU A 162 -13.43 13.17 3.74
C GLU A 162 -13.27 11.65 4.01
N CYS A 163 -12.61 11.28 5.11
CA CYS A 163 -12.29 9.89 5.45
C CYS A 163 -13.31 9.21 6.39
N VAL A 164 -13.30 7.87 6.36
CA VAL A 164 -14.06 6.99 7.27
C VAL A 164 -13.11 6.24 8.19
N VAL A 165 -13.23 6.38 9.52
CA VAL A 165 -12.23 5.91 10.48
C VAL A 165 -12.82 5.00 11.57
N ILE A 166 -12.40 3.73 11.61
CA ILE A 166 -13.06 2.67 12.39
C ILE A 166 -12.05 1.93 13.30
N GLY A 167 -12.22 2.05 14.62
CA GLY A 167 -11.43 1.36 15.64
C GLY A 167 -9.97 1.80 15.66
N THR A 168 -9.71 3.05 15.28
CA THR A 168 -8.37 3.63 15.11
C THR A 168 -8.11 4.60 16.25
N GLU A 169 -6.89 4.55 16.80
CA GLU A 169 -6.38 5.50 17.78
C GLU A 169 -5.81 6.72 17.06
N PHE A 170 -5.99 7.92 17.61
CA PHE A 170 -5.49 9.16 16.98
C PHE A 170 -5.09 10.22 18.00
N LYS A 171 -3.97 10.91 17.74
CA LYS A 171 -3.41 11.99 18.59
C LYS A 171 -2.86 13.12 17.73
N GLY A 172 -3.11 14.37 18.14
CA GLY A 172 -2.61 15.55 17.42
C GLY A 172 -3.18 15.60 16.02
N MET A 173 -4.47 15.90 15.86
CA MET A 173 -5.16 15.69 14.57
C MET A 173 -5.81 16.97 14.07
N ARG A 174 -5.98 17.07 12.74
CA ARG A 174 -7.00 17.91 12.10
C ARG A 174 -7.92 17.02 11.26
N LEU A 175 -9.21 17.01 11.59
CA LEU A 175 -10.21 16.07 11.05
C LEU A 175 -11.41 16.84 10.49
N ARG A 176 -11.76 16.69 9.21
CA ARG A 176 -12.90 17.40 8.56
C ARG A 176 -13.44 16.55 7.39
N PHE A 177 -14.66 16.00 7.31
CA PHE A 177 -15.91 16.26 8.01
C PHE A 177 -16.66 14.92 8.23
N GLY A 178 -16.06 14.02 9.03
CA GLY A 178 -16.07 12.57 8.77
C GLY A 178 -16.91 11.65 9.69
N VAL A 179 -16.70 10.34 9.55
CA VAL A 179 -17.40 9.26 10.30
C VAL A 179 -16.43 8.41 11.11
N TRP A 180 -16.63 8.29 12.44
CA TRP A 180 -15.70 7.66 13.38
C TRP A 180 -16.35 6.67 14.37
N LYS A 181 -15.80 5.46 14.55
CA LYS A 181 -16.34 4.46 15.50
C LYS A 181 -15.26 3.48 16.02
N ASN A 182 -14.82 3.45 17.27
CA ASN A 182 -15.32 4.08 18.50
C ASN A 182 -14.38 5.20 18.99
N GLY A 183 -14.48 6.37 18.36
CA GLY A 183 -13.64 7.55 18.62
C GLY A 183 -14.36 8.84 19.04
N ARG A 184 -15.68 9.04 18.94
CA ARG A 184 -16.63 8.73 17.85
C ARG A 184 -17.08 10.06 17.23
N LEU A 185 -17.50 10.06 15.98
CA LEU A 185 -18.71 10.76 15.57
C LEU A 185 -19.25 10.12 14.29
N VAL A 186 -20.44 9.54 14.35
CA VAL A 186 -20.89 8.51 13.38
C VAL A 186 -21.65 9.07 12.18
N GLY A 187 -21.33 10.31 11.80
CA GLY A 187 -21.77 11.03 10.61
C GLY A 187 -20.90 12.28 10.49
N LYS A 188 -20.47 12.72 9.30
CA LYS A 188 -21.02 12.49 7.95
C LYS A 188 -19.89 12.31 6.91
N VAL A 189 -20.22 12.42 5.62
CA VAL A 189 -19.25 12.58 4.52
C VAL A 189 -19.84 13.58 3.52
N GLY A 190 -19.02 14.49 2.98
CA GLY A 190 -19.41 15.40 1.90
C GLY A 190 -20.20 16.66 2.30
N GLU A 191 -20.11 17.67 1.42
CA GLU A 191 -20.81 18.97 1.34
C GLU A 191 -21.08 19.81 2.60
N GLY A 192 -20.53 19.47 3.77
CA GLY A 192 -20.58 20.37 4.91
C GLY A 192 -19.74 19.91 6.09
N GLU A 193 -19.76 20.70 7.17
CA GLU A 193 -18.77 20.55 8.24
C GLU A 193 -19.07 19.49 9.31
N VAL A 194 -18.06 18.70 9.71
CA VAL A 194 -17.87 18.27 11.11
C VAL A 194 -16.37 18.18 11.47
N VAL A 195 -15.87 19.21 12.14
CA VAL A 195 -14.44 19.42 12.41
C VAL A 195 -13.99 18.79 13.73
N PHE A 196 -12.73 18.35 13.81
CA PHE A 196 -12.01 18.42 15.08
C PHE A 196 -10.49 18.66 14.93
N GLU A 197 -9.94 19.58 15.73
CA GLU A 197 -8.50 19.94 15.80
C GLU A 197 -7.99 19.60 17.22
N GLU A 198 -6.71 19.33 17.50
CA GLU A 198 -5.61 20.28 17.42
C GLU A 198 -4.24 19.56 17.29
N MET A 199 -3.35 20.13 16.47
CA MET A 199 -1.89 20.03 16.60
C MET A 199 -1.39 21.47 16.77
N GLU A 200 -0.37 21.73 17.58
CA GLU A 200 0.52 22.89 17.41
C GLU A 200 1.74 22.80 18.36
N LYS A 201 2.91 23.22 17.87
CA LYS A 201 4.00 23.75 18.72
C LYS A 201 4.51 25.14 18.27
N GLY A 202 3.61 25.93 17.68
CA GLY A 202 3.28 27.31 18.07
C GLY A 202 3.17 28.30 16.89
N LYS A 203 2.01 28.85 16.48
CA LYS A 203 0.58 28.74 16.84
C LYS A 203 -0.24 29.13 15.58
N LYS A 204 -1.49 28.72 15.29
CA LYS A 204 -2.65 28.21 16.08
C LYS A 204 -3.47 27.17 15.26
N GLY A 205 -4.28 26.37 15.97
CA GLY A 205 -5.60 25.92 15.51
C GLY A 205 -6.55 25.68 16.70
N LYS A 206 -7.77 26.24 16.69
CA LYS A 206 -8.79 25.98 17.74
C LYS A 206 -10.11 25.65 17.06
N ALA A 207 -10.48 24.37 17.00
CA ALA A 207 -11.78 23.91 16.54
C ALA A 207 -12.37 22.87 17.52
N VAL A 208 -13.68 22.94 17.77
CA VAL A 208 -14.35 22.30 18.91
C VAL A 208 -15.55 21.45 18.47
N VAL A 209 -15.87 20.44 19.29
CA VAL A 209 -16.85 19.35 19.09
C VAL A 209 -18.30 19.87 18.91
N PRO A 210 -19.14 19.23 18.07
CA PRO A 210 -20.58 19.49 17.97
C PRO A 210 -21.43 18.80 19.05
N ASP A 211 -22.54 19.45 19.43
CA ASP A 211 -23.86 18.87 19.79
C ASP A 211 -24.81 20.04 20.18
N ALA A 212 -26.15 19.97 20.06
CA ALA A 212 -27.04 19.04 19.36
C ALA A 212 -28.41 19.73 19.11
N ASN A 213 -29.02 19.56 17.92
CA ASN A 213 -30.50 19.59 17.77
C ASN A 213 -31.04 19.05 16.41
N GLU A 214 -30.21 18.95 15.37
CA GLU A 214 -30.64 18.45 14.05
C GLU A 214 -29.88 17.18 13.61
N LYS A 215 -30.59 16.30 12.90
CA LYS A 215 -30.27 14.86 12.80
C LYS A 215 -28.94 14.58 12.07
N VAL A 216 -28.00 13.96 12.78
CA VAL A 216 -26.73 13.46 12.21
C VAL A 216 -26.98 12.18 11.42
N GLU A 217 -27.18 12.35 10.11
CA GLU A 217 -26.94 11.28 9.14
C GLU A 217 -26.69 11.87 7.76
N ARG A 218 -25.55 11.53 7.14
CA ARG A 218 -25.50 11.25 5.71
C ARG A 218 -24.25 10.45 5.37
N LEU A 219 -24.53 9.25 4.90
CA LEU A 219 -23.61 8.18 4.54
C LEU A 219 -24.09 7.69 3.19
N ASP A 220 -23.23 7.73 2.17
CA ASP A 220 -23.20 6.58 1.28
C ASP A 220 -21.81 6.39 0.63
N TYR A 221 -21.06 5.41 1.13
CA TYR A 221 -19.79 4.93 0.54
C TYR A 221 -20.04 3.66 -0.30
N LYS A 222 -21.26 3.53 -0.88
CA LYS A 222 -21.98 2.25 -1.06
C LYS A 222 -22.07 1.48 0.26
N VAL A 223 -22.61 2.15 1.27
CA VAL A 223 -22.94 1.73 2.64
C VAL A 223 -21.84 0.95 3.34
N LEU A 224 -20.69 1.62 3.53
CA LEU A 224 -19.46 1.03 4.11
C LEU A 224 -18.94 -0.20 3.35
N GLN A 225 -19.42 -0.36 2.11
CA GLN A 225 -19.37 -1.51 1.21
C GLN A 225 -18.98 -2.83 1.88
N GLU A 226 -20.03 -3.49 2.35
CA GLU A 226 -20.07 -4.72 3.14
C GLU A 226 -19.28 -4.63 4.46
N GLU A 227 -19.98 -4.74 5.59
CA GLU A 227 -19.35 -4.79 6.93
C GLU A 227 -18.42 -6.03 7.09
N SER A 228 -18.46 -6.93 6.11
CA SER A 228 -18.18 -8.35 6.19
C SER A 228 -17.53 -8.97 4.95
N GLU A 229 -16.77 -8.24 4.11
CA GLU A 229 -15.90 -8.88 3.08
C GLU A 229 -14.70 -9.62 3.73
N SER A 230 -15.04 -10.66 4.50
CA SER A 230 -14.25 -11.65 5.22
C SER A 230 -13.22 -11.11 6.25
N GLU A 231 -13.38 -11.52 7.52
CA GLU A 231 -12.22 -11.60 8.42
C GLU A 231 -11.25 -12.71 7.97
N ASP A 232 -11.71 -13.65 7.12
CA ASP A 232 -10.96 -14.75 6.50
C ASP A 232 -10.02 -14.37 5.33
N ASP A 233 -9.85 -13.11 4.96
CA ASP A 233 -8.86 -12.71 3.93
C ASP A 233 -7.39 -12.92 4.38
N ASP A 234 -7.15 -13.28 5.66
CA ASP A 234 -5.88 -13.84 6.15
C ASP A 234 -5.75 -15.37 5.90
N LYS A 235 -6.77 -16.06 5.37
CA LYS A 235 -6.70 -17.47 4.89
C LYS A 235 -6.24 -17.63 3.44
N SER A 236 -5.87 -16.54 2.75
CA SER A 236 -5.16 -16.66 1.47
C SER A 236 -3.74 -17.19 1.71
N SER A 237 -3.66 -18.52 1.80
CA SER A 237 -2.47 -19.35 1.97
C SER A 237 -1.56 -19.31 0.74
N VAL A 238 -0.92 -18.15 0.51
CA VAL A 238 0.49 -18.18 0.12
C VAL A 238 1.23 -18.41 1.42
N SER A 239 1.67 -19.65 1.63
CA SER A 239 2.37 -20.08 2.84
C SER A 239 3.45 -19.07 3.23
N ASP A 240 3.44 -18.62 4.50
CA ASP A 240 4.58 -17.90 5.06
C ASP A 240 5.78 -18.89 5.30
N GLU A 241 5.65 -20.16 4.87
CA GLU A 241 6.70 -21.18 4.69
C GLU A 241 7.64 -20.89 3.50
N GLU A 242 8.25 -19.72 3.50
CA GLU A 242 9.70 -19.64 3.27
C GLU A 242 10.34 -19.31 4.62
N ALA A 243 10.09 -20.18 5.61
CA ALA A 243 11.08 -20.41 6.64
C ALA A 243 12.31 -20.93 5.90
N GLU A 244 13.39 -20.15 5.91
CA GLU A 244 14.67 -20.61 5.38
C GLU A 244 15.13 -21.74 6.31
N LEU A 245 14.77 -22.98 5.96
CA LEU A 245 15.31 -24.17 6.60
C LEU A 245 16.83 -23.99 6.61
N PRO A 246 17.49 -24.13 7.79
CA PRO A 246 18.94 -24.02 7.83
C PRO A 246 19.54 -24.99 6.82
N PRO A 247 20.61 -24.60 6.11
CA PRO A 247 21.23 -25.49 5.13
C PRO A 247 21.52 -26.83 5.79
N PRO A 248 21.23 -27.96 5.12
CA PRO A 248 21.42 -29.26 5.74
C PRO A 248 22.88 -29.39 6.16
N TYR A 249 23.11 -29.53 7.46
CA TYR A 249 24.40 -29.93 7.98
C TYR A 249 24.69 -31.33 7.42
N ALA A 250 25.62 -31.40 6.47
CA ALA A 250 26.23 -32.66 6.10
C ALA A 250 27.05 -33.16 7.30
N PRO A 251 27.02 -34.47 7.60
CA PRO A 251 27.85 -35.07 8.65
C PRO A 251 29.35 -35.05 8.28
#